data_AF-A0A2V2ZQH6-F1
#
_entry.id   AF-A0A2V2ZQH6-F1
#
_cell.length_a   1.000
_cell.length_b   1.000
_cell.length_c   1.000
_cell.angle_alpha   90.00
_cell.angle_beta   90.00
_cell.angle_gamma   90.00
#
_symmetry.space_group_name_H-M   'P 1'
#
loop_
_entity.id
_entity.type
_entity.pdbx_description
1 polymer ?
#
loop_
_entity_poly.entity_id
_entity_poly.type
_entity_poly.pdbx_seq_one_letter_code
_entity_poly.pdbx_strand_id
1 'polypeptide(L)'
;MKKITLFFLMLAVECLSAQNGIGINTSAPQALLDIQAKNTDTPENSAGMLFPTVSRFSSVDPAQIQNGMLVFLDNASTAGFEGYYFWDDSKKLWQYIFQTKILGKNLFKTIASGNGFPVISNSNTNTNVWFKTPFTGLKAPDANYTLQNGDVVVGRTGNYSVFFTGGVYKNTGDTGATVTEVGIFIDNAATPVLIAKSPLPAADNAKRSTNHTISNIITLTKGQRISVQTRRINSCTTEVGPESVYTLTLSYLD
;
A
#
# COMPACT_ATOMS: atom_id res chain seq x y z
N MET A 1 60.88 -12.49 32.75
CA MET A 1 60.78 -11.21 31.99
C MET A 1 60.37 -11.43 30.53
N LYS A 2 61.07 -12.24 29.73
CA LYS A 2 60.73 -12.48 28.30
C LYS A 2 59.27 -12.92 28.03
N LYS A 3 58.68 -13.75 28.91
CA LYS A 3 57.28 -14.22 28.77
C LYS A 3 56.22 -13.13 28.99
N ILE A 4 56.51 -12.16 29.87
CA ILE A 4 55.61 -11.04 30.18
C ILE A 4 55.66 -10.02 29.03
N THR A 5 56.84 -9.76 28.49
CA THR A 5 57.01 -8.90 27.30
C THR A 5 56.27 -9.45 26.08
N LEU A 6 56.27 -10.78 25.89
CA LEU A 6 55.55 -11.42 24.79
C LEU A 6 54.02 -11.30 24.96
N PHE A 7 53.52 -11.38 26.19
CA PHE A 7 52.09 -11.19 26.49
C PHE A 7 51.63 -9.76 26.17
N PHE A 8 52.39 -8.73 26.58
CA PHE A 8 52.08 -7.34 26.24
C PHE A 8 52.19 -7.05 24.73
N LEU A 9 53.11 -7.72 24.02
CA LEU A 9 53.25 -7.61 22.57
C LEU A 9 52.05 -8.23 21.84
N MET A 10 51.55 -9.39 22.28
CA MET A 10 50.33 -10.00 21.74
C MET A 10 49.09 -9.14 22.00
N LEU A 11 48.97 -8.58 23.21
CA LEU A 11 47.87 -7.66 23.58
C LEU A 11 47.87 -6.37 22.72
N ALA A 12 49.05 -5.87 22.36
CA ALA A 12 49.19 -4.72 21.47
C ALA A 12 48.82 -5.02 20.01
N VAL A 13 49.02 -6.26 19.54
CA VAL A 13 48.61 -6.70 18.20
C VAL A 13 47.09 -6.82 18.08
N GLU A 14 46.40 -7.22 19.15
CA GLU A 14 44.93 -7.28 19.17
C GLU A 14 44.28 -5.89 19.11
N CYS A 15 44.90 -4.87 19.73
CA CYS A 15 44.44 -3.48 19.68
C CYS A 15 44.58 -2.83 18.29
N LEU A 16 45.40 -3.39 17.39
CA LEU A 16 45.60 -2.89 16.02
C LEU A 16 44.54 -3.37 15.03
N SER A 17 43.59 -4.21 15.47
CA SER A 17 42.42 -4.60 14.68
C SER A 17 41.38 -3.48 14.67
N ALA A 18 41.75 -2.30 14.15
CA ALA A 18 40.79 -1.25 13.86
C ALA A 18 39.73 -1.82 12.92
N GLN A 19 38.44 -1.57 13.22
CA GLN A 19 37.35 -2.03 12.35
C GLN A 19 37.60 -1.51 10.92
N ASN A 20 37.41 -2.38 9.92
CA ASN A 20 37.60 -2.07 8.49
C ASN A 20 36.56 -1.06 7.93
N GLY A 21 35.84 -0.35 8.80
CA GLY A 21 34.78 0.59 8.43
C GLY A 21 34.27 1.37 9.63
N ILE A 22 33.53 2.43 9.34
CA ILE A 22 32.84 3.28 10.31
C ILE A 22 31.40 2.77 10.41
N GLY A 23 31.07 2.15 11.53
CA GLY A 23 29.69 1.78 11.87
C GLY A 23 28.98 2.89 12.62
N ILE A 24 27.80 3.31 12.15
CA ILE A 24 26.85 4.10 12.92
C ILE A 24 25.67 3.18 13.26
N ASN A 25 25.43 2.99 14.55
CA ASN A 25 24.48 2.01 15.11
C ASN A 25 24.76 0.54 14.74
N THR A 26 25.99 0.21 14.36
CA THR A 26 26.44 -1.18 14.17
C THR A 26 27.89 -1.34 14.64
N SER A 27 28.20 -2.46 15.31
CA SER A 27 29.56 -2.82 15.72
C SER A 27 30.27 -3.72 14.72
N ALA A 28 29.59 -4.10 13.64
CA ALA A 28 30.11 -5.01 12.61
C ALA A 28 29.83 -4.42 11.21
N PRO A 29 30.43 -3.26 10.87
CA PRO A 29 30.16 -2.59 9.61
C PRO A 29 30.50 -3.49 8.42
N GLN A 30 29.57 -3.58 7.46
CA GLN A 30 29.74 -4.36 6.22
C GLN A 30 30.29 -3.53 5.05
N ALA A 31 30.61 -2.26 5.29
CA ALA A 31 31.16 -1.32 4.33
C ALA A 31 32.09 -0.30 5.03
N LEU A 32 32.80 0.53 4.26
CA LEU A 32 33.63 1.62 4.79
C LEU A 32 32.82 2.60 5.66
N LEU A 33 31.55 2.81 5.31
CA LEU A 33 30.56 3.49 6.11
C LEU A 33 29.29 2.64 6.09
N ASP A 34 28.87 2.13 7.25
CA ASP A 34 27.66 1.36 7.42
C ASP A 34 26.77 2.07 8.45
N ILE A 35 25.63 2.57 8.00
CA ILE A 35 24.67 3.30 8.84
C ILE A 35 23.43 2.43 8.95
N GLN A 36 23.18 1.89 10.13
CA GLN A 36 21.97 1.12 10.41
C GLN A 36 20.93 1.98 11.14
N ALA A 37 19.66 1.76 10.83
CA ALA A 37 18.58 2.30 11.62
C ALA A 37 18.66 1.72 13.04
N LYS A 38 18.30 2.52 14.05
CA LYS A 38 18.28 2.01 15.44
C LYS A 38 17.26 0.89 15.62
N ASN A 39 16.17 0.93 14.87
CA ASN A 39 15.16 -0.11 14.81
C ASN A 39 14.93 -0.51 13.35
N THR A 40 15.37 -1.70 12.96
CA THR A 40 15.32 -2.17 11.57
C THR A 40 13.91 -2.53 11.10
N ASP A 41 13.02 -2.88 12.03
CA ASP A 41 11.64 -3.27 11.71
C ASP A 41 10.71 -2.04 11.62
N THR A 42 10.97 -1.04 12.48
CA THR A 42 10.22 0.22 12.55
C THR A 42 11.20 1.39 12.76
N PRO A 43 11.85 1.88 11.69
CA PRO A 43 12.82 2.95 11.79
C PRO A 43 12.23 4.21 12.43
N GLU A 44 13.02 4.87 13.25
CA GLU A 44 12.70 6.18 13.82
C GLU A 44 12.49 7.25 12.73
N ASN A 45 11.74 8.31 13.03
CA ASN A 45 11.50 9.39 12.06
C ASN A 45 12.77 10.14 11.64
N SER A 46 13.85 10.00 12.41
CA SER A 46 15.19 10.51 12.08
C SER A 46 16.08 9.47 11.39
N ALA A 47 15.56 8.28 11.06
CA ALA A 47 16.33 7.24 10.39
C ALA A 47 16.57 7.67 8.94
N GLY A 48 17.83 7.89 8.57
CA GLY A 48 18.23 8.31 7.23
C GLY A 48 19.52 9.12 7.21
N MET A 49 19.81 9.70 6.04
CA MET A 49 20.96 10.58 5.83
C MET A 49 20.57 11.70 4.87
N LEU A 50 20.90 12.94 5.24
CA LEU A 50 20.75 14.08 4.35
C LEU A 50 21.98 14.22 3.45
N PHE A 51 21.75 14.47 2.17
CA PHE A 51 22.76 14.86 1.20
C PHE A 51 22.68 16.37 0.95
N PRO A 52 23.71 17.01 0.36
CA PRO A 52 23.62 18.39 -0.06
C PRO A 52 22.39 18.61 -0.95
N THR A 53 21.48 19.47 -0.49
CA THR A 53 20.31 19.91 -1.26
C THR A 53 20.69 21.12 -2.10
N VAL A 54 20.37 21.08 -3.39
CA VAL A 54 20.61 22.18 -4.33
C VAL A 54 19.30 22.58 -4.99
N SER A 55 19.08 23.89 -5.19
CA SER A 55 17.89 24.41 -5.91
C SER A 55 18.11 24.51 -7.42
N ARG A 56 19.37 24.44 -7.85
CA ARG A 56 19.82 24.37 -9.25
C ARG A 56 21.21 23.76 -9.30
N PHE A 57 21.56 23.15 -10.43
CA PHE A 57 22.95 22.78 -10.68
C PHE A 57 23.81 24.02 -10.95
N SER A 58 25.08 23.94 -10.58
CA SER A 58 26.09 24.95 -10.92
C SER A 58 26.19 25.08 -12.44
N SER A 59 26.39 26.31 -12.95
CA SER A 59 26.71 26.55 -14.36
C SER A 59 28.13 26.12 -14.73
N VAL A 60 28.96 25.85 -13.74
CA VAL A 60 30.29 25.26 -13.89
C VAL A 60 30.20 23.79 -13.49
N ASP A 61 30.57 22.92 -14.40
CA ASP A 61 30.61 21.47 -14.19
C ASP A 61 31.60 21.09 -13.07
N PRO A 62 31.25 20.12 -12.20
CA PRO A 62 32.21 19.53 -11.28
C PRO A 62 33.42 18.92 -12.02
N ALA A 63 34.57 18.87 -11.37
CA ALA A 63 35.77 18.26 -11.95
C ALA A 63 35.74 16.73 -11.83
N GLN A 64 36.71 16.08 -12.46
CA GLN A 64 36.81 14.62 -12.52
C GLN A 64 36.85 13.96 -11.13
N ILE A 65 37.47 14.61 -10.15
CA ILE A 65 37.56 14.10 -8.78
C ILE A 65 36.21 14.08 -8.05
N GLN A 66 35.21 14.81 -8.56
CA GLN A 66 33.84 14.80 -8.05
C GLN A 66 32.92 13.80 -8.79
N ASN A 67 33.46 12.95 -9.67
CA ASN A 67 32.65 11.91 -10.30
C ASN A 67 31.97 11.02 -9.26
N GLY A 68 30.65 10.82 -9.38
CA GLY A 68 29.83 10.10 -8.41
C GLY A 68 29.34 10.94 -7.22
N MET A 69 29.63 12.25 -7.18
CA MET A 69 29.07 13.17 -6.18
C MET A 69 27.54 13.15 -6.24
N LEU A 70 26.89 12.97 -5.09
CA LEU A 70 25.44 12.85 -4.94
C LEU A 70 24.84 14.12 -4.33
N VAL A 71 23.76 14.61 -4.92
CA VAL A 71 22.97 15.74 -4.43
C VAL A 71 21.49 15.43 -4.54
N PHE A 72 20.67 16.13 -3.74
CA PHE A 72 19.23 16.18 -3.93
C PHE A 72 18.88 17.51 -4.62
N LEU A 73 18.27 17.45 -5.79
CA LEU A 73 17.75 18.64 -6.48
C LEU A 73 16.33 18.92 -5.96
N ASP A 74 16.18 19.99 -5.19
CA ASP A 74 14.90 20.52 -4.69
C ASP A 74 14.37 21.53 -5.72
N ASN A 75 13.69 20.99 -6.75
CA ASN A 75 13.43 21.72 -7.98
C ASN A 75 12.18 22.62 -7.89
N ALA A 76 12.34 23.83 -7.36
CA ALA A 76 11.25 24.80 -7.28
C ALA A 76 11.06 25.67 -8.55
N SER A 77 11.98 25.67 -9.53
CA SER A 77 11.92 26.65 -10.65
C SER A 77 12.72 26.38 -11.93
N THR A 78 13.40 25.24 -12.10
CA THR A 78 14.31 25.00 -13.25
C THR A 78 14.06 23.68 -14.00
N ALA A 79 14.75 23.47 -15.13
CA ALA A 79 14.69 22.21 -15.88
C ALA A 79 15.33 21.05 -15.10
N GLY A 80 14.64 19.92 -15.02
CA GLY A 80 15.03 18.74 -14.24
C GLY A 80 13.85 18.18 -13.45
N PHE A 81 13.92 16.95 -12.98
CA PHE A 81 12.96 16.42 -12.00
C PHE A 81 13.51 16.62 -10.59
N GLU A 82 12.65 16.93 -9.62
CA GLU A 82 13.06 16.86 -8.21
C GLU A 82 13.56 15.44 -7.88
N GLY A 83 14.62 15.36 -7.08
CA GLY A 83 15.12 14.07 -6.57
C GLY A 83 16.64 13.95 -6.59
N TYR A 84 17.14 12.73 -6.48
CA TYR A 84 18.57 12.46 -6.36
C TYR A 84 19.27 12.45 -7.72
N TYR A 85 20.42 13.11 -7.77
CA TYR A 85 21.31 13.13 -8.92
C TYR A 85 22.73 12.80 -8.52
N PHE A 86 23.44 12.07 -9.38
CA PHE A 86 24.89 11.95 -9.27
C PHE A 86 25.59 12.63 -10.45
N TRP A 87 26.79 13.17 -10.19
CA TRP A 87 27.64 13.72 -11.25
C TRP A 87 28.28 12.57 -12.04
N ASP A 88 28.05 12.54 -13.36
CA ASP A 88 28.73 11.64 -14.29
C ASP A 88 29.74 12.45 -15.12
N ASP A 89 31.01 12.40 -14.70
CA ASP A 89 32.10 13.16 -15.33
C ASP A 89 32.35 12.70 -16.77
N SER A 90 32.12 11.43 -17.08
CA SER A 90 32.33 10.89 -18.42
C SER A 90 31.35 11.48 -19.44
N LYS A 91 30.13 11.79 -18.99
CA LYS A 91 29.09 12.42 -19.80
C LYS A 91 29.01 13.93 -19.61
N LYS A 92 29.73 14.49 -18.64
CA LYS A 92 29.64 15.89 -18.19
C LYS A 92 28.21 16.31 -17.88
N LEU A 93 27.48 15.45 -17.17
CA LEU A 93 26.05 15.65 -16.89
C LEU A 93 25.67 15.14 -15.49
N TRP A 94 24.75 15.86 -14.87
CA TRP A 94 24.01 15.36 -13.71
C TRP A 94 23.01 14.30 -14.16
N GLN A 95 23.16 13.08 -13.66
CA GLN A 95 22.29 11.94 -13.98
C GLN A 95 21.24 11.74 -12.90
N TYR A 96 19.97 11.74 -13.32
CA TYR A 96 18.86 11.47 -12.41
C TYR A 96 18.85 10.00 -11.99
N ILE A 97 18.77 9.74 -10.69
CA ILE A 97 18.62 8.38 -10.17
C ILE A 97 17.15 7.97 -10.33
N PHE A 98 16.87 7.32 -11.45
CA PHE A 98 15.53 6.88 -11.81
C PHE A 98 15.14 5.56 -11.13
N GLN A 99 13.96 5.49 -10.53
CA GLN A 99 13.45 4.27 -9.90
C GLN A 99 12.70 3.40 -10.92
N THR A 100 13.36 2.40 -11.50
CA THR A 100 12.73 1.51 -12.50
C THR A 100 11.57 0.68 -11.97
N LYS A 101 11.48 0.46 -10.64
CA LYS A 101 10.40 -0.32 -10.00
C LYS A 101 9.01 0.30 -10.17
N ILE A 102 8.91 1.59 -10.50
CA ILE A 102 7.64 2.29 -10.75
C ILE A 102 7.24 2.30 -12.24
N LEU A 103 8.11 1.83 -13.15
CA LEU A 103 7.78 1.74 -14.58
C LEU A 103 6.57 0.83 -14.80
N GLY A 104 5.56 1.34 -15.49
CA GLY A 104 4.33 0.62 -15.80
C GLY A 104 3.36 0.44 -14.62
N LYS A 105 3.64 1.03 -13.45
CA LYS A 105 2.71 1.06 -12.32
C LYS A 105 1.84 2.32 -12.38
N ASN A 106 0.53 2.16 -12.19
CA ASN A 106 -0.35 3.30 -11.95
C ASN A 106 -0.23 3.69 -10.47
N LEU A 107 0.52 4.75 -10.19
CA LEU A 107 0.81 5.23 -8.83
C LEU A 107 -0.42 5.79 -8.11
N PHE A 108 -1.50 6.06 -8.84
CA PHE A 108 -2.74 6.64 -8.31
C PHE A 108 -3.81 5.59 -8.02
N LYS A 109 -3.54 4.31 -8.32
CA LYS A 109 -4.52 3.22 -8.23
C LYS A 109 -4.21 2.29 -7.07
N THR A 110 -5.15 2.20 -6.14
CA THR A 110 -5.16 1.23 -5.03
C THR A 110 -6.25 0.18 -5.27
N ILE A 111 -5.93 -1.09 -5.08
CA ILE A 111 -6.88 -2.21 -5.26
C ILE A 111 -6.90 -3.05 -3.98
N ALA A 112 -8.07 -3.21 -3.39
CA ALA A 112 -8.34 -4.16 -2.32
C ALA A 112 -9.18 -5.34 -2.84
N SER A 113 -8.87 -6.56 -2.39
CA SER A 113 -9.53 -7.78 -2.84
C SER A 113 -9.75 -8.76 -1.70
N GLY A 114 -10.85 -9.52 -1.75
CA GLY A 114 -11.18 -10.54 -0.76
C GLY A 114 -12.22 -11.53 -1.30
N ASN A 115 -12.42 -12.65 -0.59
CA ASN A 115 -13.33 -13.72 -1.02
C ASN A 115 -14.82 -13.35 -0.96
N GLY A 116 -15.16 -12.09 -0.63
CA GLY A 116 -16.53 -11.62 -0.45
C GLY A 116 -16.98 -11.65 1.01
N PHE A 117 -18.29 -11.54 1.23
CA PHE A 117 -18.91 -11.54 2.56
C PHE A 117 -19.12 -12.98 3.09
N PRO A 118 -19.23 -13.18 4.42
CA PRO A 118 -19.60 -14.48 4.99
C PRO A 118 -20.93 -14.98 4.42
N VAL A 119 -21.06 -16.30 4.25
CA VAL A 119 -22.32 -16.90 3.79
C VAL A 119 -23.46 -16.53 4.75
N ILE A 120 -24.53 -15.97 4.19
CA ILE A 120 -25.74 -15.59 4.91
C ILE A 120 -26.61 -16.84 5.00
N SER A 121 -26.85 -17.31 6.23
CA SER A 121 -27.69 -18.49 6.48
C SER A 121 -29.16 -18.23 6.11
N ASN A 122 -29.89 -19.32 5.90
CA ASN A 122 -31.30 -19.35 5.52
C ASN A 122 -32.29 -18.96 6.65
N SER A 123 -31.97 -17.90 7.40
CA SER A 123 -32.84 -17.33 8.45
C SER A 123 -33.38 -15.96 8.07
N ASN A 124 -34.68 -15.74 8.31
CA ASN A 124 -35.30 -14.43 8.08
C ASN A 124 -34.75 -13.32 9.01
N THR A 125 -34.08 -13.68 10.11
CA THR A 125 -33.36 -12.72 10.97
C THR A 125 -32.21 -12.02 10.27
N ASN A 126 -31.71 -12.59 9.17
CA ASN A 126 -30.63 -12.00 8.36
C ASN A 126 -31.15 -11.06 7.25
N THR A 127 -32.46 -10.84 7.17
CA THR A 127 -33.05 -9.92 6.21
C THR A 127 -32.72 -8.49 6.61
N ASN A 128 -32.27 -7.67 5.66
CA ASN A 128 -31.82 -6.30 5.88
C ASN A 128 -30.59 -6.14 6.80
N VAL A 129 -29.88 -7.24 7.09
CA VAL A 129 -28.64 -7.23 7.88
C VAL A 129 -27.44 -7.15 6.95
N TRP A 130 -26.51 -6.25 7.25
CA TRP A 130 -25.28 -6.07 6.47
C TRP A 130 -24.18 -7.03 6.94
N PHE A 131 -23.56 -7.72 5.99
CA PHE A 131 -22.43 -8.62 6.20
C PHE A 131 -21.20 -8.04 5.52
N LYS A 132 -20.18 -7.74 6.32
CA LYS A 132 -18.92 -7.15 5.82
C LYS A 132 -18.11 -8.15 5.00
N THR A 133 -17.53 -7.66 3.91
CA THR A 133 -16.47 -8.34 3.16
C THR A 133 -15.11 -8.07 3.83
N PRO A 134 -14.44 -9.08 4.42
CA PRO A 134 -13.07 -8.90 4.87
C PRO A 134 -12.10 -8.88 3.68
N PHE A 135 -11.61 -7.71 3.29
CA PHE A 135 -10.49 -7.65 2.35
C PHE A 135 -9.21 -8.20 2.99
N THR A 136 -8.49 -9.03 2.24
CA THR A 136 -7.24 -9.66 2.69
C THR A 136 -6.06 -9.35 1.77
N GLY A 137 -6.34 -8.94 0.53
CA GLY A 137 -5.34 -8.43 -0.41
C GLY A 137 -5.43 -6.92 -0.55
N LEU A 138 -4.29 -6.25 -0.52
CA LEU A 138 -4.16 -4.82 -0.83
C LEU A 138 -2.96 -4.62 -1.75
N LYS A 139 -3.19 -3.96 -2.89
CA LYS A 139 -2.16 -3.49 -3.81
C LYS A 139 -2.27 -1.97 -3.89
N ALA A 140 -1.41 -1.28 -3.15
CA ALA A 140 -1.35 0.17 -3.09
C ALA A 140 0.09 0.63 -3.36
N PRO A 141 0.33 1.48 -4.37
CA PRO A 141 1.64 2.10 -4.58
C PRO A 141 2.02 3.06 -3.45
N ASP A 142 1.04 3.74 -2.88
CA ASP A 142 1.20 4.61 -1.72
C ASP A 142 1.14 3.77 -0.43
N ALA A 143 2.23 3.81 0.34
CA ALA A 143 2.39 3.04 1.57
C ALA A 143 1.47 3.49 2.72
N ASN A 144 0.79 4.64 2.58
CA ASN A 144 -0.16 5.11 3.59
C ASN A 144 -1.49 4.34 3.58
N TYR A 145 -1.80 3.57 2.52
CA TYR A 145 -2.98 2.70 2.51
C TYR A 145 -2.68 1.41 3.26
N THR A 146 -3.59 1.04 4.16
CA THR A 146 -3.46 -0.20 4.92
C THR A 146 -4.80 -0.95 4.96
N LEU A 147 -4.77 -2.20 5.40
CA LEU A 147 -5.98 -2.93 5.77
C LEU A 147 -6.09 -2.98 7.29
N GLN A 148 -7.27 -2.67 7.80
CA GLN A 148 -7.58 -2.84 9.21
C GLN A 148 -8.90 -3.58 9.37
N ASN A 149 -8.86 -4.77 9.96
CA ASN A 149 -10.05 -5.62 10.16
C ASN A 149 -10.88 -5.85 8.87
N GLY A 150 -10.21 -5.93 7.72
CA GLY A 150 -10.85 -6.12 6.42
C GLY A 150 -11.36 -4.86 5.73
N ASP A 151 -11.22 -3.69 6.36
CA ASP A 151 -11.54 -2.39 5.77
C ASP A 151 -10.29 -1.75 5.16
N VAL A 152 -10.46 -0.96 4.09
CA VAL A 152 -9.35 -0.20 3.48
C VAL A 152 -9.19 1.12 4.22
N VAL A 153 -8.04 1.35 4.85
CA VAL A 153 -7.70 2.64 5.44
C VAL A 153 -7.15 3.55 4.35
N VAL A 154 -7.76 4.71 4.18
CA VAL A 154 -7.43 5.69 3.15
C VAL A 154 -6.08 6.34 3.46
N GLY A 155 -5.14 6.26 2.51
CA GLY A 155 -3.78 6.78 2.70
C GLY A 155 -3.62 8.29 2.47
N ARG A 156 -4.54 8.92 1.72
CA ARG A 156 -4.46 10.33 1.32
C ARG A 156 -5.83 11.01 1.32
N THR A 157 -5.88 12.31 1.60
CA THR A 157 -7.11 13.11 1.48
C THR A 157 -7.27 13.58 0.04
N GLY A 158 -8.48 13.48 -0.52
CA GLY A 158 -8.79 13.99 -1.85
C GLY A 158 -10.02 13.34 -2.48
N ASN A 159 -10.19 13.54 -3.78
CA ASN A 159 -11.25 12.91 -4.56
C ASN A 159 -10.77 11.59 -5.16
N TYR A 160 -11.68 10.63 -5.19
CA TYR A 160 -11.41 9.27 -5.65
C TYR A 160 -12.48 8.83 -6.63
N SER A 161 -12.05 8.34 -7.80
CA SER A 161 -12.88 7.43 -8.59
C SER A 161 -12.89 6.07 -7.91
N VAL A 162 -14.07 5.69 -7.44
CA VAL A 162 -14.33 4.44 -6.75
C VAL A 162 -15.02 3.49 -7.72
N PHE A 163 -14.46 2.29 -7.86
CA PHE A 163 -15.07 1.20 -8.60
C PHE A 163 -15.09 -0.06 -7.73
N PHE A 164 -16.23 -0.73 -7.65
CA PHE A 164 -16.37 -2.00 -6.96
C PHE A 164 -17.05 -3.03 -7.87
N THR A 165 -16.62 -4.28 -7.76
CA THR A 165 -17.30 -5.43 -8.37
C THR A 165 -17.28 -6.64 -7.43
N GLY A 166 -18.38 -7.40 -7.41
CA GLY A 166 -18.49 -8.64 -6.64
C GLY A 166 -19.78 -9.41 -6.96
N GLY A 167 -19.65 -10.73 -7.10
CA GLY A 167 -20.76 -11.63 -7.40
C GLY A 167 -21.43 -12.18 -6.16
N VAL A 168 -22.74 -12.39 -6.23
CA VAL A 168 -23.55 -13.03 -5.19
C VAL A 168 -24.28 -14.20 -5.81
N TYR A 169 -24.40 -15.32 -5.09
CA TYR A 169 -25.26 -16.42 -5.45
C TYR A 169 -26.35 -16.68 -4.41
N LYS A 170 -27.40 -17.39 -4.83
CA LYS A 170 -28.29 -18.16 -3.97
C LYS A 170 -28.33 -19.61 -4.44
N ASN A 171 -28.49 -20.54 -3.51
CA ASN A 171 -28.57 -21.98 -3.81
C ASN A 171 -29.95 -22.38 -4.35
N THR A 172 -29.99 -23.52 -5.04
CA THR A 172 -31.21 -24.26 -5.40
C THR A 172 -32.08 -24.48 -4.16
N GLY A 173 -33.40 -24.33 -4.28
CA GLY A 173 -34.38 -24.49 -3.19
C GLY A 173 -35.17 -23.22 -2.87
N ASP A 174 -34.80 -22.07 -3.46
CA ASP A 174 -35.53 -20.80 -3.32
C ASP A 174 -36.32 -20.48 -4.60
N THR A 175 -37.63 -20.65 -4.52
CA THR A 175 -38.59 -20.31 -5.59
C THR A 175 -39.03 -18.85 -5.55
N GLY A 176 -38.55 -18.06 -4.58
CA GLY A 176 -38.76 -16.62 -4.50
C GLY A 176 -37.71 -15.82 -5.28
N ALA A 177 -38.02 -14.57 -5.61
CA ALA A 177 -37.00 -13.63 -6.06
C ALA A 177 -36.27 -13.07 -4.83
N THR A 178 -34.94 -13.13 -4.84
CA THR A 178 -34.13 -12.60 -3.74
C THR A 178 -33.35 -11.41 -4.23
N VAL A 179 -33.57 -10.23 -3.63
CA VAL A 179 -32.80 -9.05 -3.99
C VAL A 179 -31.66 -8.84 -3.00
N THR A 180 -30.48 -8.57 -3.55
CA THR A 180 -29.27 -8.30 -2.78
C THR A 180 -28.81 -6.88 -3.03
N GLU A 181 -28.13 -6.32 -2.04
CA GLU A 181 -27.53 -5.01 -2.11
C GLU A 181 -26.09 -5.08 -1.63
N VAL A 182 -25.20 -4.37 -2.31
CA VAL A 182 -23.83 -4.12 -1.84
C VAL A 182 -23.69 -2.63 -1.58
N GLY A 183 -23.20 -2.29 -0.40
CA GLY A 183 -22.95 -0.93 0.05
C GLY A 183 -21.47 -0.67 0.31
N ILE A 184 -21.02 0.53 -0.04
CA ILE A 184 -19.74 1.09 0.39
C ILE A 184 -20.01 2.04 1.55
N PHE A 185 -19.40 1.75 2.69
CA PHE A 185 -19.53 2.51 3.93
C PHE A 185 -18.22 3.22 4.21
N ILE A 186 -18.34 4.42 4.76
CA ILE A 186 -17.20 5.18 5.26
C ILE A 186 -17.26 5.18 6.78
N ASP A 187 -16.16 4.80 7.39
CA ASP A 187 -16.01 4.58 8.83
C ASP A 187 -17.09 3.65 9.39
N ASN A 188 -17.75 4.05 10.47
CA ASN A 188 -18.80 3.29 11.13
C ASN A 188 -20.20 3.82 10.79
N ALA A 189 -20.37 4.43 9.61
CA ALA A 189 -21.67 4.96 9.20
C ALA A 189 -22.76 3.87 9.19
N ALA A 190 -23.98 4.23 9.61
CA ALA A 190 -25.11 3.29 9.63
C ALA A 190 -25.67 2.99 8.24
N THR A 191 -25.40 3.86 7.26
CA THR A 191 -25.89 3.77 5.88
C THR A 191 -24.71 3.86 4.90
N PRO A 192 -24.78 3.15 3.77
CA PRO A 192 -23.73 3.23 2.77
C PRO A 192 -23.75 4.59 2.06
N VAL A 193 -22.58 5.08 1.69
CA VAL A 193 -22.41 6.28 0.85
C VAL A 193 -22.68 5.97 -0.61
N LEU A 194 -22.37 4.74 -1.06
CA LEU A 194 -22.69 4.23 -2.39
C LEU A 194 -23.35 2.86 -2.27
N ILE A 195 -24.35 2.58 -3.10
CA ILE A 195 -25.09 1.32 -3.05
C ILE A 195 -25.39 0.81 -4.46
N ALA A 196 -25.28 -0.50 -4.65
CA ALA A 196 -25.75 -1.22 -5.82
C ALA A 196 -26.77 -2.28 -5.40
N LYS A 197 -27.75 -2.54 -6.27
CA LYS A 197 -28.84 -3.48 -6.04
C LYS A 197 -28.96 -4.41 -7.24
N SER A 198 -28.98 -5.71 -6.98
CA SER A 198 -29.11 -6.73 -8.03
C SER A 198 -30.08 -7.83 -7.59
N PRO A 199 -31.10 -8.13 -8.41
CA PRO A 199 -32.03 -9.22 -8.16
C PRO A 199 -31.46 -10.59 -8.58
N LEU A 200 -31.76 -11.62 -7.79
CA LEU A 200 -31.59 -13.03 -8.14
C LEU A 200 -32.99 -13.61 -8.48
N PRO A 201 -33.26 -13.93 -9.77
CA PRO A 201 -34.59 -14.32 -10.22
C PRO A 201 -35.06 -15.67 -9.66
N ALA A 202 -36.37 -15.93 -9.78
CA ALA A 202 -37.13 -16.95 -9.06
C ALA A 202 -37.46 -18.23 -9.85
N ALA A 203 -37.23 -18.25 -11.17
CA ALA A 203 -38.13 -18.98 -12.07
C ALA A 203 -37.97 -20.50 -12.18
N ASP A 204 -36.86 -21.11 -11.74
CA ASP A 204 -36.55 -22.50 -12.12
C ASP A 204 -35.93 -23.37 -11.00
N ASN A 205 -36.05 -22.96 -9.73
CA ASN A 205 -35.45 -23.68 -8.60
C ASN A 205 -33.96 -24.03 -8.83
N ALA A 206 -33.22 -23.18 -9.53
CA ALA A 206 -31.80 -23.39 -9.83
C ALA A 206 -30.91 -22.50 -8.96
N LYS A 207 -29.62 -22.87 -8.83
CA LYS A 207 -28.59 -21.95 -8.33
C LYS A 207 -28.57 -20.73 -9.24
N ARG A 208 -28.70 -19.53 -8.67
CA ARG A 208 -28.63 -18.27 -9.40
C ARG A 208 -27.48 -17.44 -8.87
N SER A 209 -26.85 -16.68 -9.77
CA SER A 209 -25.86 -15.67 -9.40
C SER A 209 -26.09 -14.38 -10.16
N THR A 210 -25.60 -13.29 -9.59
CA THR A 210 -25.62 -11.96 -10.17
C THR A 210 -24.38 -11.19 -9.72
N ASN A 211 -23.99 -10.18 -10.48
CA ASN A 211 -22.90 -9.28 -10.11
C ASN A 211 -23.44 -7.95 -9.59
N HIS A 212 -22.70 -7.38 -8.66
CA HIS A 212 -22.83 -6.00 -8.24
C HIS A 212 -21.70 -5.18 -8.83
N THR A 213 -22.02 -3.96 -9.27
CA THR A 213 -21.03 -2.99 -9.70
C THR A 213 -21.38 -1.62 -9.15
N ILE A 214 -20.41 -0.93 -8.57
CA ILE A 214 -20.53 0.46 -8.15
C ILE A 214 -19.44 1.23 -8.87
N SER A 215 -19.78 2.38 -9.45
CA SER A 215 -18.83 3.33 -10.01
C SER A 215 -19.29 4.74 -9.70
N ASN A 216 -18.49 5.50 -8.96
CA ASN A 216 -18.79 6.89 -8.65
C ASN A 216 -17.51 7.64 -8.22
N ILE A 217 -17.60 8.95 -8.08
CA ILE A 217 -16.56 9.79 -7.48
C ILE A 217 -17.01 10.20 -6.08
N ILE A 218 -16.14 10.04 -5.08
CA ILE A 218 -16.37 10.49 -3.70
C ILE A 218 -15.12 11.17 -3.15
N THR A 219 -15.32 12.06 -2.18
CA THR A 219 -14.24 12.67 -1.41
C THR A 219 -13.95 11.82 -0.18
N LEU A 220 -12.67 11.54 0.07
CA LEU A 220 -12.20 10.78 1.24
C LEU A 220 -11.10 11.56 1.96
N THR A 221 -11.04 11.40 3.27
CA THR A 221 -10.00 11.95 4.13
C THR A 221 -9.03 10.84 4.54
N LYS A 222 -7.74 11.17 4.61
CA LYS A 222 -6.71 10.26 5.14
C LYS A 222 -7.14 9.69 6.50
N GLY A 223 -6.98 8.39 6.67
CA GLY A 223 -7.34 7.67 7.89
C GLY A 223 -8.79 7.16 7.93
N GLN A 224 -9.67 7.62 7.04
CA GLN A 224 -11.02 7.05 6.94
C GLN A 224 -10.96 5.59 6.50
N ARG A 225 -11.92 4.80 6.97
CA ARG A 225 -12.03 3.37 6.65
C ARG A 225 -13.13 3.15 5.63
N ILE A 226 -12.83 2.46 4.54
CA ILE A 226 -13.82 2.04 3.55
C ILE A 226 -14.17 0.58 3.81
N SER A 227 -15.44 0.34 4.09
CA SER A 227 -16.00 -1.00 4.26
C SER A 227 -16.93 -1.34 3.11
N VAL A 228 -16.84 -2.57 2.60
CA VAL A 228 -17.83 -3.11 1.65
C VAL A 228 -18.68 -4.13 2.38
N GLN A 229 -19.99 -3.98 2.32
CA GLN A 229 -20.92 -4.87 3.00
C GLN A 229 -22.04 -5.27 2.06
N THR A 230 -22.53 -6.49 2.22
CA THR A 230 -23.59 -7.07 1.39
C THR A 230 -24.76 -7.47 2.26
N ARG A 231 -25.99 -7.28 1.77
CA ARG A 231 -27.21 -7.78 2.41
C ARG A 231 -28.18 -8.35 1.41
N ARG A 232 -29.13 -9.13 1.91
CA ARG A 232 -30.38 -9.43 1.20
C ARG A 232 -31.52 -8.61 1.80
N ILE A 233 -32.43 -8.12 0.97
CA ILE A 233 -33.55 -7.27 1.42
C ILE A 233 -34.89 -8.01 1.50
N ASN A 234 -34.95 -9.23 0.93
CA ASN A 234 -36.09 -10.13 1.03
C ASN A 234 -35.69 -11.41 1.75
N SER A 235 -36.68 -12.14 2.28
CA SER A 235 -36.50 -13.50 2.78
C SER A 235 -35.98 -14.40 1.67
N CYS A 236 -35.07 -15.30 2.01
CA CYS A 236 -34.58 -16.35 1.12
C CYS A 236 -34.45 -17.65 1.93
N THR A 237 -35.04 -18.72 1.40
CA THR A 237 -35.11 -20.05 2.03
C THR A 237 -33.80 -20.82 1.93
N THR A 238 -32.84 -20.33 1.15
CA THR A 238 -31.51 -20.91 0.97
C THR A 238 -30.42 -19.95 1.42
N GLU A 239 -29.19 -20.47 1.47
CA GLU A 239 -28.01 -19.67 1.75
C GLU A 239 -27.72 -18.71 0.60
N VAL A 240 -27.20 -17.52 0.96
CA VAL A 240 -26.73 -16.51 0.03
C VAL A 240 -25.25 -16.26 0.30
N GLY A 241 -24.40 -16.39 -0.72
CA GLY A 241 -22.96 -16.30 -0.54
C GLY A 241 -22.26 -15.58 -1.69
N PRO A 242 -20.94 -15.35 -1.57
CA PRO A 242 -20.16 -14.71 -2.62
C PRO A 242 -19.89 -15.69 -3.77
N GLU A 243 -20.13 -15.27 -5.01
CA GLU A 243 -19.87 -16.08 -6.22
C GLU A 243 -18.51 -15.74 -6.85
N SER A 244 -17.96 -14.55 -6.56
CA SER A 244 -16.67 -14.11 -7.08
C SER A 244 -15.85 -13.42 -6.00
N VAL A 245 -14.58 -13.19 -6.30
CA VAL A 245 -13.74 -12.26 -5.53
C VAL A 245 -14.37 -10.88 -5.57
N TYR A 246 -14.44 -10.24 -4.41
CA TYR A 246 -14.86 -8.86 -4.24
C TYR A 246 -13.64 -7.98 -4.43
N THR A 247 -13.75 -6.99 -5.31
CA THR A 247 -12.65 -6.08 -5.63
C THR A 247 -13.12 -4.65 -5.48
N LEU A 248 -12.44 -3.87 -4.65
CA LEU A 248 -12.59 -2.42 -4.53
C LEU A 248 -11.36 -1.75 -5.15
N THR A 249 -11.58 -0.85 -6.10
CA THR A 249 -10.55 -0.04 -6.75
C THR A 249 -10.77 1.41 -6.39
N LEU A 250 -9.72 2.06 -5.91
CA LEU A 250 -9.67 3.49 -5.65
C LEU A 250 -8.64 4.10 -6.61
N SER A 251 -9.05 5.04 -7.44
CA SER A 251 -8.14 5.84 -8.25
C SER A 251 -8.18 7.28 -7.76
N TYR A 252 -7.08 7.76 -7.19
CA TYR A 252 -6.99 9.14 -6.73
C TYR A 252 -7.00 10.11 -7.91
N LEU A 253 -7.71 11.22 -7.75
CA LEU A 253 -7.88 12.24 -8.78
C LEU A 253 -7.14 13.53 -8.42
N ASP A 254 -7.40 14.11 -7.24
CA ASP A 254 -6.80 15.36 -6.74
C ASP A 254 -7.03 15.56 -5.24
#